data_AF-A0A2T4S5V7-F1
#
_entry.id   AF-A0A2T4S5V7-F1
#
_cell.length_a   1.000
_cell.length_b   1.000
_cell.length_c   1.000
_cell.angle_alpha   90.00
_cell.angle_beta   90.00
_cell.angle_gamma   90.00
#
_symmetry.space_group_name_H-M   'P 1'
#
loop_
_entity.id
_entity.type
_entity.pdbx_description
1 polymer ?
#
loop_
_entity_poly.entity_id
_entity_poly.type
_entity_poly.pdbx_seq_one_letter_code
_entity_poly.pdbx_strand_id
1 'polypeptide(L)'
;VNTLPYAAYFIPKPQQHNTSVTQLSGNWNFGFFNSVAEFEASRHKATQTLPVPSVWNLHGFDQTQYVNIKYPIPFDPPYVPEDNPCGYYERNFTIDSIYDNDHQFVLNFDGVSSAYYVWINNTFVGYSQVSRSASRFDVTSFVQEGDNTIQVLVVKYSDGTYFEDQDMFRHSGIFRDVYIVERPN
;
A
#
# COMPACT_ATOMS: atom_id res chain seq x y z
N VAL A 1 -6.88 -9.52 3.97
CA VAL A 1 -6.13 -10.73 4.38
C VAL A 1 -5.04 -10.29 5.34
N ASN A 2 -4.95 -10.92 6.53
CA ASN A 2 -3.98 -10.57 7.58
C ASN A 2 -4.04 -9.11 8.07
N THR A 3 -5.17 -8.44 7.86
CA THR A 3 -5.40 -7.08 8.37
C THR A 3 -5.84 -7.17 9.82
N LEU A 4 -5.30 -6.29 10.67
CA LEU A 4 -5.79 -6.11 12.04
C LEU A 4 -7.22 -5.55 12.05
N PRO A 5 -8.01 -5.79 13.11
CA PRO A 5 -9.34 -5.20 13.27
C PRO A 5 -9.29 -3.67 13.18
N TYR A 6 -10.40 -3.01 12.82
CA TYR A 6 -10.48 -1.55 12.90
C TYR A 6 -10.35 -1.07 14.35
N ALA A 7 -9.66 0.05 14.54
CA ALA A 7 -9.62 0.76 15.82
C ALA A 7 -9.53 2.26 15.57
N ALA A 8 -9.70 3.04 16.63
CA ALA A 8 -9.45 4.48 16.58
C ALA A 8 -8.02 4.75 16.11
N TYR A 9 -7.86 5.89 15.42
CA TYR A 9 -6.56 6.37 14.97
C TYR A 9 -5.62 6.53 16.17
N PHE A 10 -4.43 5.95 16.06
CA PHE A 10 -3.42 5.98 17.11
C PHE A 10 -2.07 6.32 16.48
N ILE A 11 -1.66 7.57 16.63
CA ILE A 11 -0.25 7.96 16.49
C ILE A 11 0.24 8.32 17.89
N PRO A 12 1.27 7.60 18.38
CA PRO A 12 1.77 7.85 19.72
C PRO A 12 2.37 9.25 19.85
N LYS A 13 2.18 9.86 21.03
CA LYS A 13 2.95 11.05 21.41
C LYS A 13 4.33 10.58 21.88
N PRO A 14 5.44 11.07 21.27
CA PRO A 14 6.79 10.53 21.47
C PRO A 14 7.27 10.42 22.93
N GLN A 15 6.69 11.19 23.85
CA GLN A 15 7.13 11.27 25.25
C GLN A 15 6.26 10.50 26.24
N GLN A 16 5.13 9.89 25.83
CA GLN A 16 4.16 9.34 26.78
C GLN A 16 4.07 7.81 26.83
N HIS A 17 4.58 7.07 25.84
CA HIS A 17 4.22 5.65 25.71
C HIS A 17 5.34 4.68 25.27
N ASN A 18 6.63 5.02 25.31
CA ASN A 18 7.72 4.17 24.76
C ASN A 18 7.37 3.65 23.36
N THR A 19 6.97 4.57 22.50
CA THR A 19 6.36 4.27 21.20
C THR A 19 7.08 5.13 20.18
N SER A 20 7.46 4.50 19.08
CA SER A 20 8.14 5.17 17.98
C SER A 20 7.29 5.10 16.72
N VAL A 21 7.51 6.04 15.80
CA VAL A 21 6.85 6.06 14.50
C VAL A 21 7.92 6.15 13.43
N THR A 22 8.01 5.11 12.61
CA THR A 22 8.87 5.11 11.43
C THR A 22 8.03 5.57 10.23
N GLN A 23 8.28 6.80 9.77
CA GLN A 23 7.61 7.37 8.60
C GLN A 23 8.14 6.73 7.32
N LEU A 24 7.24 6.20 6.49
CA LEU A 24 7.57 5.60 5.20
C LEU A 24 7.20 6.50 4.02
N SER A 25 6.61 7.68 4.25
CA SER A 25 6.41 8.71 3.21
C SER A 25 7.75 9.21 2.65
N GLY A 26 7.76 9.66 1.39
CA GLY A 26 8.93 10.12 0.64
C GLY A 26 9.08 9.40 -0.70
N ASN A 27 10.28 9.35 -1.26
CA ASN A 27 10.53 8.72 -2.56
C ASN A 27 10.63 7.19 -2.44
N TRP A 28 9.90 6.47 -3.29
CA TRP A 28 9.94 5.01 -3.41
C TRP A 28 10.43 4.62 -4.80
N ASN A 29 11.15 3.50 -4.91
CA ASN A 29 11.39 2.86 -6.19
C ASN A 29 10.05 2.42 -6.75
N PHE A 30 9.81 2.69 -8.03
CA PHE A 30 8.53 2.46 -8.68
C PHE A 30 8.67 1.78 -10.03
N GLY A 31 7.75 0.87 -10.34
CA GLY A 31 7.55 0.28 -11.66
C GLY A 31 6.05 0.28 -12.00
N PHE A 32 5.72 0.68 -13.23
CA PHE A 32 4.35 0.64 -13.74
C PHE A 32 4.25 -0.42 -14.84
N PHE A 33 3.19 -1.23 -14.79
CA PHE A 33 2.97 -2.34 -15.71
C PHE A 33 1.51 -2.35 -16.17
N ASN A 34 1.26 -2.84 -17.38
CA ASN A 34 -0.10 -2.89 -17.94
C ASN A 34 -0.91 -4.08 -17.40
N SER A 35 -0.24 -5.07 -16.82
CA SER A 35 -0.87 -6.22 -16.17
C SER A 35 0.02 -6.83 -15.08
N VAL A 36 -0.56 -7.61 -14.18
CA VAL A 36 0.19 -8.42 -13.20
C VAL A 36 1.10 -9.43 -13.91
N ALA A 37 0.68 -9.99 -15.03
CA ALA A 37 1.52 -10.91 -15.83
C ALA A 37 2.79 -10.22 -16.36
N GLU A 38 2.69 -8.97 -16.81
CA GLU A 38 3.84 -8.16 -17.23
C GLU A 38 4.77 -7.87 -16.04
N PHE A 39 4.21 -7.52 -14.88
CA PHE A 39 4.97 -7.33 -13.65
C PHE A 39 5.78 -8.59 -13.26
N GLU A 40 5.16 -9.77 -13.26
CA GLU A 40 5.84 -11.04 -12.96
C GLU A 40 6.95 -11.33 -13.98
N ALA A 41 6.68 -11.15 -15.28
CA ALA A 41 7.66 -11.33 -16.34
C ALA A 41 8.87 -10.39 -16.22
N SER A 42 8.67 -9.19 -15.66
CA SER A 42 9.74 -8.20 -15.43
C SER A 42 10.74 -8.61 -14.34
N ARG A 43 10.42 -9.64 -13.54
CA ARG A 43 11.12 -10.02 -12.30
C ARG A 43 11.12 -8.89 -11.26
N HIS A 44 9.95 -8.25 -11.11
CA HIS A 44 9.66 -7.24 -10.09
C HIS A 44 10.60 -6.02 -10.13
N LYS A 45 10.96 -5.56 -11.32
CA LYS A 45 11.92 -4.44 -11.47
C LYS A 45 11.24 -3.08 -11.33
N ALA A 46 11.66 -2.30 -10.33
CA ALA A 46 11.33 -0.89 -10.21
C ALA A 46 12.45 -0.02 -10.82
N THR A 47 12.18 0.64 -11.95
CA THR A 47 13.20 1.42 -12.70
C THR A 47 13.05 2.93 -12.54
N GLN A 48 12.01 3.37 -11.83
CA GLN A 48 11.65 4.78 -11.68
C GLN A 48 11.53 5.12 -10.20
N THR A 49 11.25 6.38 -9.90
CA THR A 49 11.00 6.85 -8.54
C THR A 49 9.69 7.60 -8.50
N LEU A 50 8.85 7.30 -7.50
CA LEU A 50 7.58 7.99 -7.28
C LEU A 50 7.51 8.49 -5.82
N PRO A 51 7.09 9.75 -5.58
CA PRO A 51 6.81 10.18 -4.22
C PRO A 51 5.58 9.44 -3.67
N VAL A 52 5.61 9.11 -2.39
CA VAL A 52 4.49 8.56 -1.63
C VAL A 52 4.25 9.49 -0.44
N PRO A 53 3.02 9.98 -0.22
CA PRO A 53 1.81 9.68 -0.99
C PRO A 53 1.76 10.37 -2.36
N SER A 54 1.24 9.67 -3.37
CA SER A 54 0.84 10.24 -4.66
C SER A 54 -0.10 9.31 -5.43
N VAL A 55 -0.60 9.78 -6.57
CA VAL A 55 -1.34 8.97 -7.53
C VAL A 55 -0.55 8.91 -8.83
N TRP A 56 -0.32 7.71 -9.37
CA TRP A 56 0.60 7.55 -10.51
C TRP A 56 0.11 8.29 -11.77
N ASN A 57 -1.20 8.49 -11.90
CA ASN A 57 -1.85 9.20 -13.02
C ASN A 57 -1.32 10.63 -13.18
N LEU A 58 -0.99 11.31 -12.07
CA LEU A 58 -0.46 12.67 -12.09
C LEU A 58 1.05 12.74 -12.28
N HIS A 59 1.71 11.57 -12.37
CA HIS A 59 3.15 11.44 -12.60
C HIS A 59 3.47 10.83 -13.99
N GLY A 60 2.49 10.83 -14.90
CA GLY A 60 2.70 10.41 -16.30
C GLY A 60 2.52 8.92 -16.55
N PHE A 61 2.02 8.15 -15.57
CA PHE A 61 1.68 6.74 -15.73
C PHE A 61 0.19 6.57 -15.92
N ASP A 62 -0.24 5.72 -16.85
CA ASP A 62 -1.66 5.53 -17.16
C ASP A 62 -2.37 6.84 -17.58
N GLN A 63 -3.63 6.72 -17.98
CA GLN A 63 -4.49 7.86 -18.29
C GLN A 63 -5.20 8.37 -17.04
N THR A 64 -5.41 9.69 -16.96
CA THR A 64 -6.36 10.30 -16.02
C THR A 64 -7.78 10.06 -16.51
N GLN A 65 -8.61 9.42 -15.70
CA GLN A 65 -9.98 9.05 -16.08
C GLN A 65 -11.00 9.85 -15.25
N TYR A 66 -11.99 10.45 -15.91
CA TYR A 66 -13.18 11.01 -15.27
C TYR A 66 -14.41 10.32 -15.83
N VAL A 67 -15.21 9.71 -14.96
CA VAL A 67 -16.46 9.06 -15.34
C VAL A 67 -17.48 9.29 -14.23
N ASN A 68 -18.70 9.66 -14.60
CA ASN A 68 -19.76 9.98 -13.64
C ASN A 68 -20.48 8.70 -13.15
N ILE A 69 -21.33 8.09 -13.99
CA ILE A 69 -22.20 6.94 -13.60
C ILE A 69 -21.70 5.60 -14.17
N LYS A 70 -20.90 5.64 -15.24
CA LYS A 70 -20.44 4.41 -15.89
C LYS A 70 -19.20 3.91 -15.18
N TYR A 71 -19.14 2.61 -14.92
CA TYR A 71 -17.89 1.97 -14.51
C TYR A 71 -16.80 2.18 -15.59
N PRO A 72 -15.53 2.37 -15.17
CA PRO A 72 -14.39 2.44 -16.09
C PRO A 72 -13.99 1.05 -16.62
N ILE A 73 -14.66 -0.01 -16.16
CA ILE A 73 -14.49 -1.41 -16.55
C ILE A 73 -15.83 -2.00 -17.00
N PRO A 74 -15.85 -3.12 -17.77
CA PRO A 74 -17.09 -3.85 -18.04
C PRO A 74 -17.80 -4.22 -16.74
N PHE A 75 -19.12 -4.10 -16.72
CA PHE A 75 -19.91 -4.47 -15.55
C PHE A 75 -20.18 -5.97 -15.53
N ASP A 76 -19.27 -6.73 -14.91
CA ASP A 76 -19.37 -8.19 -14.74
C ASP A 76 -18.86 -8.62 -13.34
N PRO A 77 -19.53 -8.24 -12.24
CA PRO A 77 -19.03 -8.54 -10.89
C PRO A 77 -18.97 -10.04 -10.59
N PRO A 78 -17.91 -10.54 -9.91
CA PRO A 78 -16.81 -9.79 -9.29
C PRO A 78 -15.59 -9.60 -10.20
N TYR A 79 -15.70 -9.87 -11.50
CA TYR A 79 -14.57 -9.91 -12.42
C TYR A 79 -14.10 -8.51 -12.82
N VAL A 80 -12.80 -8.36 -13.00
CA VAL A 80 -12.15 -7.15 -13.54
C VAL A 80 -11.38 -7.53 -14.82
N PRO A 81 -11.01 -6.58 -15.68
CA PRO A 81 -10.21 -6.87 -16.87
C PRO A 81 -8.93 -7.63 -16.53
N GLU A 82 -8.53 -8.58 -17.40
CA GLU A 82 -7.27 -9.31 -17.24
C GLU A 82 -6.05 -8.38 -17.41
N ASP A 83 -6.13 -7.48 -18.39
CA ASP A 83 -5.20 -6.35 -18.57
C ASP A 83 -5.52 -5.27 -17.52
N ASN A 84 -5.12 -5.53 -16.28
CA ASN A 84 -5.30 -4.65 -15.13
C ASN A 84 -3.97 -3.98 -14.75
N PRO A 85 -3.81 -2.66 -15.03
CA PRO A 85 -2.59 -1.97 -14.70
C PRO A 85 -2.24 -2.07 -13.22
N CYS A 86 -0.95 -2.16 -12.93
CA CYS A 86 -0.45 -2.22 -11.57
C CYS A 86 0.81 -1.37 -11.38
N GLY A 87 0.93 -0.85 -10.15
CA GLY A 87 2.09 -0.12 -9.68
C GLY A 87 2.83 -0.94 -8.63
N TYR A 88 4.10 -1.25 -8.89
CA TYR A 88 5.00 -1.85 -7.92
C TYR A 88 5.82 -0.77 -7.23
N TYR A 89 5.81 -0.78 -5.91
CA TYR A 89 6.52 0.15 -5.05
C TYR A 89 7.51 -0.62 -4.17
N GLU A 90 8.73 -0.12 -4.04
CA GLU A 90 9.73 -0.67 -3.13
C GLU A 90 10.46 0.45 -2.38
N ARG A 91 10.72 0.23 -1.09
CA ARG A 91 11.49 1.15 -0.26
C ARG A 91 12.25 0.43 0.83
N ASN A 92 13.46 0.92 1.12
CA ASN A 92 14.21 0.53 2.31
C ASN A 92 13.88 1.45 3.48
N PHE A 93 13.85 0.88 4.68
CA PHE A 93 13.67 1.61 5.93
C PHE A 93 14.47 0.94 7.04
N THR A 94 14.72 1.67 8.11
CA THR A 94 15.52 1.18 9.24
C THR A 94 14.66 1.18 10.49
N ILE A 95 14.79 0.13 11.31
CA ILE A 95 14.27 0.08 12.68
C ILE A 95 15.47 0.17 13.63
N ASP A 96 15.52 1.23 14.43
CA ASP A 96 16.71 1.56 15.24
C ASP A 96 17.06 0.49 16.28
N SER A 97 16.07 -0.14 16.90
CA SER A 97 16.24 -1.26 17.83
C SER A 97 14.91 -1.94 18.08
N ILE A 98 14.91 -3.27 18.12
CA ILE A 98 13.76 -4.05 18.57
C ILE A 98 14.02 -4.41 20.02
N TYR A 99 13.57 -3.54 20.95
CA TYR A 99 13.80 -3.74 22.38
C TYR A 99 12.85 -4.81 22.92
N ASP A 100 13.39 -5.99 23.21
CA ASP A 100 12.72 -7.09 23.89
C ASP A 100 11.51 -7.70 23.12
N ASN A 101 11.10 -8.92 23.46
CA ASN A 101 10.00 -9.62 22.77
C ASN A 101 8.60 -9.05 23.09
N ASP A 102 8.53 -7.88 23.73
CA ASP A 102 7.30 -7.28 24.28
C ASP A 102 6.75 -6.09 23.48
N HIS A 103 7.29 -5.81 22.29
CA HIS A 103 6.79 -4.76 21.39
C HIS A 103 6.10 -5.34 20.15
N GLN A 104 5.06 -4.63 19.70
CA GLN A 104 4.34 -4.87 18.46
C GLN A 104 4.66 -3.78 17.44
N PHE A 105 4.96 -4.19 16.21
CA PHE A 105 5.14 -3.30 15.07
C PHE A 105 3.92 -3.39 14.15
N VAL A 106 3.22 -2.27 13.99
CA VAL A 106 2.01 -2.19 13.16
C VAL A 106 2.28 -1.31 11.95
N LEU A 107 2.24 -1.91 10.75
CA LEU A 107 2.30 -1.20 9.49
C LEU A 107 0.92 -0.62 9.15
N ASN A 108 0.87 0.68 8.86
CA ASN A 108 -0.35 1.41 8.55
C ASN A 108 -0.27 1.97 7.12
N PHE A 109 -1.34 1.78 6.37
CA PHE A 109 -1.62 2.49 5.13
C PHE A 109 -2.92 3.28 5.32
N ASP A 110 -2.87 4.60 5.22
CA ASP A 110 -4.06 5.44 5.43
C ASP A 110 -4.99 5.50 4.19
N GLY A 111 -4.51 5.02 3.04
CA GLY A 111 -5.29 4.91 1.80
C GLY A 111 -4.46 4.48 0.59
N VAL A 112 -4.92 3.42 -0.07
CA VAL A 112 -4.31 2.84 -1.29
C VAL A 112 -5.42 2.49 -2.26
N SER A 113 -5.30 2.88 -3.53
CA SER A 113 -6.36 2.69 -4.54
C SER A 113 -5.92 1.75 -5.68
N SER A 114 -6.67 0.69 -6.02
CA SER A 114 -7.94 0.24 -5.40
C SER A 114 -7.75 -0.93 -4.41
N ALA A 115 -6.73 -1.75 -4.64
CA ALA A 115 -6.35 -2.86 -3.78
C ALA A 115 -4.85 -3.12 -3.90
N TYR A 116 -4.27 -3.80 -2.91
CA TYR A 116 -2.84 -4.02 -2.90
C TYR A 116 -2.41 -5.23 -2.08
N TYR A 117 -1.23 -5.72 -2.43
CA TYR A 117 -0.48 -6.76 -1.73
C TYR A 117 0.77 -6.13 -1.11
N VAL A 118 1.17 -6.59 0.06
CA VAL A 118 2.35 -6.07 0.76
C VAL A 118 3.24 -7.20 1.25
N TRP A 119 4.55 -6.99 1.09
CA TRP A 119 5.62 -7.82 1.60
C TRP A 119 6.60 -6.98 2.42
N ILE A 120 7.19 -7.61 3.42
CA ILE A 120 8.32 -7.07 4.18
C ILE A 120 9.42 -8.13 4.11
N ASN A 121 10.64 -7.71 3.76
CA ASN A 121 11.80 -8.60 3.62
C ASN A 121 11.47 -9.84 2.76
N ASN A 122 10.86 -9.61 1.59
CA ASN A 122 10.39 -10.61 0.63
C ASN A 122 9.35 -11.63 1.16
N THR A 123 8.80 -11.41 2.37
CA THR A 123 7.80 -12.29 2.98
C THR A 123 6.43 -11.65 2.90
N PHE A 124 5.43 -12.40 2.41
CA PHE A 124 4.07 -11.90 2.24
C PHE A 124 3.43 -11.57 3.59
N VAL A 125 3.04 -10.30 3.76
CA VAL A 125 2.39 -9.81 4.97
C VAL A 125 0.87 -9.91 4.81
N GLY A 126 0.32 -9.41 3.71
CA GLY A 126 -1.13 -9.40 3.53
C GLY A 126 -1.64 -8.67 2.29
N TYR A 127 -2.96 -8.54 2.25
CA TYR A 127 -3.71 -7.90 1.16
C TYR A 127 -4.85 -7.06 1.74
N SER A 128 -5.10 -5.89 1.15
CA SER A 128 -6.26 -5.06 1.50
C SER A 128 -6.90 -4.40 0.28
N GLN A 129 -8.16 -4.04 0.46
CA GLN A 129 -9.00 -3.28 -0.46
C GLN A 129 -9.85 -2.28 0.36
N VAL A 130 -10.70 -1.50 -0.31
CA VAL A 130 -11.43 -0.32 0.23
C VAL A 130 -10.51 0.88 0.35
N SER A 131 -10.41 1.64 -0.74
CA SER A 131 -9.36 2.63 -0.94
C SER A 131 -9.35 3.76 0.09
N ARG A 132 -10.52 4.08 0.67
CA ARG A 132 -10.69 5.20 1.62
C ARG A 132 -10.66 4.78 3.09
N SER A 133 -10.42 3.50 3.37
CA SER A 133 -10.25 2.97 4.72
C SER A 133 -8.77 2.73 5.02
N ALA A 134 -8.36 2.99 6.26
CA ALA A 134 -7.01 2.63 6.69
C ALA A 134 -6.90 1.12 6.88
N SER A 135 -5.80 0.54 6.41
CA SER A 135 -5.48 -0.87 6.55
C SER A 135 -4.21 -1.03 7.37
N ARG A 136 -4.24 -2.02 8.26
CA ARG A 136 -3.19 -2.23 9.27
C ARG A 136 -2.76 -3.68 9.31
N PHE A 137 -1.47 -3.92 9.47
CA PHE A 137 -0.89 -5.26 9.52
C PHE A 137 0.07 -5.35 10.70
N ASP A 138 -0.01 -6.45 11.43
CA ASP A 138 1.04 -6.80 12.38
C ASP A 138 2.25 -7.29 11.58
N VAL A 139 3.35 -6.53 11.65
CA VAL A 139 4.60 -6.82 10.96
C VAL A 139 5.71 -7.24 11.91
N THR A 140 5.38 -7.49 13.18
CA THR A 140 6.34 -7.81 14.25
C THR A 140 7.26 -8.97 13.88
N SER A 141 6.71 -10.04 13.30
CA SER A 141 7.49 -11.21 12.88
C SER A 141 8.16 -11.08 11.50
N PHE A 142 8.00 -9.95 10.82
CA PHE A 142 8.51 -9.73 9.47
C PHE A 142 9.66 -8.72 9.42
N VAL A 143 9.78 -7.88 10.44
CA VAL A 143 10.83 -6.87 10.57
C VAL A 143 12.03 -7.38 11.37
N GLN A 144 13.18 -6.74 11.17
CA GLN A 144 14.41 -6.97 11.93
C GLN A 144 15.03 -5.65 12.37
N GLU A 145 15.93 -5.69 13.35
CA GLU A 145 16.75 -4.53 13.72
C GLU A 145 17.64 -4.12 12.53
N GLY A 146 17.81 -2.82 12.33
CA GLY A 146 18.53 -2.28 11.19
C GLY A 146 17.68 -2.24 9.92
N ASP A 147 18.28 -2.63 8.80
CA ASP A 147 17.69 -2.42 7.47
C ASP A 147 16.62 -3.45 7.12
N ASN A 148 15.53 -2.93 6.57
CA ASN A 148 14.37 -3.68 6.11
C ASN A 148 13.92 -3.15 4.74
N THR A 149 13.23 -3.99 3.99
CA THR A 149 12.62 -3.59 2.71
C THR A 149 11.12 -3.83 2.74
N ILE A 150 10.35 -2.82 2.32
CA ILE A 150 8.91 -2.93 2.07
C ILE A 150 8.66 -2.95 0.56
N GLN A 151 7.79 -3.85 0.13
CA GLN A 151 7.38 -4.01 -1.25
C GLN A 151 5.86 -4.03 -1.32
N VAL A 152 5.27 -3.26 -2.24
CA VAL A 152 3.82 -3.12 -2.38
C VAL A 152 3.45 -3.21 -3.85
N LEU A 153 2.54 -4.12 -4.18
CA LEU A 153 1.93 -4.20 -5.51
C LEU A 153 0.51 -3.68 -5.42
N VAL A 154 0.26 -2.52 -6.03
CA VAL A 154 -1.07 -1.89 -6.11
C VAL A 154 -1.69 -2.23 -7.46
N VAL A 155 -2.90 -2.79 -7.45
CA VAL A 155 -3.68 -3.04 -8.67
C VAL A 155 -4.72 -1.94 -8.87
N LYS A 156 -4.91 -1.52 -10.12
CA LYS A 156 -5.82 -0.43 -10.48
C LYS A 156 -7.28 -0.80 -10.23
N TYR A 157 -7.66 -2.01 -10.59
CA TYR A 157 -9.00 -2.55 -10.44
C TYR A 157 -9.01 -3.77 -9.53
N SER A 158 -10.08 -3.91 -8.75
CA SER A 158 -10.39 -5.09 -7.93
C SER A 158 -11.90 -5.30 -7.89
N ASP A 159 -12.37 -6.37 -7.25
CA ASP A 159 -13.79 -6.54 -6.92
C ASP A 159 -14.34 -5.33 -6.14
N GLY A 160 -13.50 -4.71 -5.30
CA GLY A 160 -13.78 -3.43 -4.63
C GLY A 160 -14.14 -2.26 -5.57
N THR A 161 -13.69 -2.27 -6.83
CA THR A 161 -14.02 -1.22 -7.82
C THR A 161 -15.52 -1.09 -8.02
N TYR A 162 -16.29 -2.18 -7.91
CA TYR A 162 -17.75 -2.18 -8.02
C TYR A 162 -18.46 -1.44 -6.87
N PHE A 163 -17.75 -1.10 -5.80
CA PHE A 163 -18.27 -0.34 -4.67
C PHE A 163 -17.73 1.10 -4.62
N GLU A 164 -16.86 1.49 -5.57
CA GLU A 164 -16.13 2.76 -5.59
C GLU A 164 -16.42 3.60 -6.85
N ASP A 165 -17.70 3.70 -7.22
CA ASP A 165 -18.18 4.40 -8.42
C ASP A 165 -18.69 5.83 -8.15
N GLN A 166 -18.00 6.60 -7.31
CA GLN A 166 -18.35 8.01 -7.06
C GLN A 166 -18.10 8.88 -8.30
N ASP A 167 -18.87 9.94 -8.52
CA ASP A 167 -18.63 10.93 -9.59
C ASP A 167 -17.35 11.74 -9.30
N MET A 168 -16.20 11.24 -9.76
CA MET A 168 -14.88 11.82 -9.52
C MET A 168 -13.83 11.35 -10.54
N PHE A 169 -12.66 11.98 -10.49
CA PHE A 169 -11.47 11.42 -11.14
C PHE A 169 -11.09 10.07 -10.50
N ARG A 170 -10.85 9.07 -11.35
CA ARG A 170 -10.35 7.75 -10.94
C ARG A 170 -8.82 7.83 -10.87
N HIS A 171 -8.29 7.62 -9.68
CA HIS A 171 -6.87 7.63 -9.42
C HIS A 171 -6.44 6.37 -8.69
N SER A 172 -5.18 5.98 -8.90
CA SER A 172 -4.60 4.77 -8.33
C SER A 172 -3.20 5.01 -7.79
N GLY A 173 -2.81 4.18 -6.82
CA GLY A 173 -1.55 4.29 -6.08
C GLY A 173 -1.74 4.45 -4.58
N ILE A 174 -0.61 4.66 -3.90
CA ILE A 174 -0.55 4.91 -2.45
C ILE A 174 -0.73 6.41 -2.22
N PHE A 175 -1.98 6.85 -2.03
CA PHE A 175 -2.37 8.26 -2.09
C PHE A 175 -2.52 8.93 -0.72
N ARG A 176 -2.28 8.20 0.38
CA ARG A 176 -2.16 8.70 1.75
C ARG A 176 -0.95 8.09 2.45
N ASP A 177 -0.66 8.55 3.66
CA ASP A 177 0.54 8.22 4.39
C ASP A 177 0.71 6.71 4.67
N VAL A 178 1.98 6.32 4.76
CA VAL A 178 2.43 4.98 5.15
C VAL A 178 3.44 5.13 6.28
N TYR A 179 3.25 4.38 7.36
CA TYR A 179 4.11 4.44 8.53
C TYR A 179 4.00 3.17 9.38
N ILE A 180 5.06 2.88 10.13
CA ILE A 180 5.06 1.82 11.14
C ILE A 180 4.95 2.46 12.51
N VAL A 181 4.03 1.97 13.33
CA VAL A 181 3.91 2.31 14.74
C VAL A 181 4.48 1.15 15.55
N GLU A 182 5.50 1.44 16.35
CA GLU A 182 5.98 0.56 17.41
C GLU A 182 5.22 0.89 18.70
N ARG A 183 4.70 -0.14 19.37
CA ARG A 183 4.02 0.00 20.66
C ARG A 183 4.29 -1.21 21.55
N PRO A 184 4.31 -1.05 22.88
CA PRO A 184 4.26 -2.19 23.79
C PRO A 184 3.01 -3.05 23.53
N ASN A 185 3.13 -4.37 23.74
CA ASN A 185 2.02 -5.32 23.72
C ASN A 185 0.94 -5.01 24.78
#